data_AF-A0A8K0W7G9-F1
#
_entry.id   AF-A0A8K0W7G9-F1
#
_cell.length_a   1.000
_cell.length_b   1.000
_cell.length_c   1.000
_cell.angle_alpha   90.00
_cell.angle_beta   90.00
_cell.angle_gamma   90.00
#
_symmetry.space_group_name_H-M   'P 1'
#
loop_
_entity.id
_entity.type
_entity.pdbx_description
1 polymer ?
#
loop_
_entity_poly.entity_id
_entity_poly.type
_entity_poly.pdbx_seq_one_letter_code
_entity_poly.pdbx_strand_id
1 'polypeptide(L)'
;MERRKSAPTPENYARAIISLSRRYSSTSAFPGNNYVGIGEWLLQDRALLNSAKPEDVNLFASRSEQPHDLVVVYNSGENKWDVQQYSQEQHEAFSIATSVPTGDLGQIVFIRGFISPSWLSAIGSKYNIDPEFFRRHMDFLSASIDRHAYSFPSLASSSNNIFRLCVSTLLHRDDFGGQDLHSQRSDQSTELGTYKIQQLGSTRVRCGDSLVREYSTVCSCFSVVEQWISLCITKTDRGWAVIAWMDQGRPLEKSPPGPWTSHLESKATPLPILQHHHKMAFRTTTNHLDPAANASAEVQQSTAILPLQYDSLIALVDLARRAPQDPLSMCIPLFAHAAFSEVQFLNLMESKIQIQINSIAEGLPADALGTFQYFSNILNRHCQQLKDSIRALCKLAERSSQGSNGVKAESPMPNSTASPGLGTSTRRQISETWTVKNIGSSSSDGTFTTKGLLEDYEQLYIRCLDLSKMCTRGITLAMNKATIEESHKAIEQSGRLKKLTLLATLFIPLSFSSSLFGMNIDLLGQSTVKFWWFFVLCVPITLFTYVLYIWNSRVLRQWWLKFRRRCRGDRRHMTVGRSEKGPSHIV
;
A
#
# COMPACT_ATOMS: atom_id res chain seq x y z
N MET A 1 44.52 11.34 -18.39
CA MET A 1 44.80 11.66 -16.97
C MET A 1 43.46 11.96 -16.32
N GLU A 2 42.71 10.92 -15.94
CA GLU A 2 41.44 11.11 -15.23
C GLU A 2 41.75 11.68 -13.85
N ARG A 3 41.29 12.92 -13.58
CA ARG A 3 41.33 13.50 -12.24
C ARG A 3 40.51 12.58 -11.33
N ARG A 4 41.17 11.76 -10.51
CA ARG A 4 40.56 11.12 -9.33
C ARG A 4 39.92 12.24 -8.51
N LYS A 5 38.60 12.39 -8.59
CA LYS A 5 37.87 13.29 -7.69
C LYS A 5 38.06 12.72 -6.29
N SER A 6 38.67 13.50 -5.40
CA SER A 6 38.72 13.16 -3.98
C SER A 6 37.29 12.94 -3.49
N ALA A 7 37.06 11.88 -2.72
CA ALA A 7 35.78 11.64 -2.07
C ALA A 7 35.33 12.92 -1.34
N PRO A 8 34.06 13.35 -1.48
CA PRO A 8 33.58 14.54 -0.80
C PRO A 8 33.72 14.35 0.72
N THR A 9 34.07 15.40 1.45
CA THR A 9 33.94 15.36 2.93
C THR A 9 32.47 15.43 3.31
N PRO A 10 32.07 14.99 4.53
CA PRO A 10 30.69 15.12 5.00
C PRO A 10 30.14 16.54 4.85
N GLU A 11 30.93 17.58 5.19
CA GLU A 11 30.50 18.97 5.09
C GLU A 11 30.34 19.43 3.64
N ASN A 12 31.24 18.98 2.76
CA ASN A 12 31.16 19.29 1.32
C ASN A 12 29.92 18.63 0.69
N TYR A 13 29.60 17.40 1.10
CA TYR A 13 28.41 16.66 0.66
C TYR A 13 27.13 17.38 1.12
N ALA A 14 27.03 17.76 2.39
CA ALA A 14 25.90 18.53 2.91
C ALA A 14 25.75 19.88 2.20
N ARG A 15 26.85 20.63 2.03
CA ARG A 15 26.85 21.91 1.30
C ARG A 15 26.42 21.76 -0.15
N ALA A 16 26.76 20.65 -0.82
CA ALA A 16 26.31 20.40 -2.19
C ALA A 16 24.79 20.20 -2.27
N ILE A 17 24.19 19.47 -1.33
CA ILE A 17 22.72 19.29 -1.25
C ILE A 17 22.03 20.63 -0.99
N ILE A 18 22.52 21.39 -0.01
CA ILE A 18 21.96 22.72 0.33
C ILE A 18 22.11 23.70 -0.85
N SER A 19 23.22 23.64 -1.58
CA SER A 19 23.42 24.45 -2.79
C SER A 19 22.45 24.05 -3.90
N LEU A 20 22.22 22.75 -4.09
CA LEU A 20 21.25 22.24 -5.06
C LEU A 20 19.83 22.70 -4.70
N SER A 21 19.42 22.59 -3.43
CA SER A 21 18.08 22.96 -2.99
C SER A 21 17.72 24.44 -3.21
N ARG A 22 18.73 25.30 -3.27
CA ARG A 22 18.59 26.75 -3.53
C ARG A 22 18.61 27.12 -5.01
N ARG A 23 18.70 26.15 -5.93
CA ARG A 23 18.62 26.41 -7.38
C ARG A 23 17.16 26.61 -7.79
N TYR A 24 16.90 27.71 -8.47
CA TYR A 24 15.58 28.07 -8.98
C TYR A 24 15.52 27.85 -10.49
N SER A 25 14.30 27.77 -11.02
CA SER A 25 14.07 27.69 -12.47
C SER A 25 14.61 28.90 -13.23
N SER A 26 14.78 30.04 -12.56
CA SER A 26 15.39 31.25 -13.13
C SER A 26 16.92 31.19 -13.23
N THR A 27 17.59 30.32 -12.46
CA THR A 27 19.06 30.29 -12.36
C THR A 27 19.71 29.01 -12.87
N SER A 28 18.91 27.96 -13.12
CA SER A 28 19.41 26.64 -13.54
C SER A 28 18.34 25.89 -14.32
N ALA A 29 18.76 25.19 -15.39
CA ALA A 29 17.91 24.20 -16.08
C ALA A 29 17.61 22.97 -15.21
N PHE A 30 18.33 22.82 -14.08
CA PHE A 30 18.10 21.81 -13.05
C PHE A 30 17.71 22.53 -11.75
N PRO A 31 16.43 22.89 -11.57
CA PRO A 31 15.95 23.46 -10.32
C PRO A 31 16.00 22.42 -9.20
N GLY A 32 16.17 22.88 -7.96
CA GLY A 32 16.34 22.02 -6.79
C GLY A 32 15.16 22.02 -5.82
N ASN A 33 13.98 22.46 -6.25
CA ASN A 33 12.77 22.51 -5.41
C ASN A 33 12.46 21.15 -4.73
N ASN A 34 12.80 20.04 -5.37
CA ASN A 34 12.68 18.70 -4.82
C ASN A 34 13.60 18.44 -3.60
N TYR A 35 14.70 19.18 -3.45
CA TYR A 35 15.66 19.05 -2.35
C TYR A 35 15.48 20.08 -1.23
N VAL A 36 14.45 20.94 -1.27
CA VAL A 36 14.23 21.99 -0.25
C VAL A 36 14.07 21.39 1.15
N GLY A 37 13.23 20.37 1.32
CA GLY A 37 12.94 19.78 2.64
C GLY A 37 14.18 19.17 3.29
N ILE A 38 14.94 18.38 2.54
CA ILE A 38 16.21 17.80 3.04
C ILE A 38 17.28 18.88 3.25
N GLY A 39 17.32 19.91 2.42
CA GLY A 39 18.25 21.04 2.58
C GLY A 39 17.97 21.87 3.83
N GLU A 40 16.70 22.17 4.12
CA GLU A 40 16.26 22.84 5.35
C GLU A 40 16.56 21.99 6.59
N TRP A 41 16.35 20.68 6.49
CA TRP A 41 16.65 19.75 7.56
C TRP A 41 18.16 19.64 7.86
N LEU A 42 19.01 19.61 6.82
CA LEU A 42 20.47 19.63 6.99
C LEU A 42 20.98 20.91 7.67
N LEU A 43 20.28 22.03 7.51
CA LEU A 43 20.62 23.30 8.17
C LEU A 43 20.31 23.32 9.67
N GLN A 44 19.54 22.36 10.18
CA GLN A 44 19.22 22.27 11.61
C GLN A 44 20.42 21.84 12.45
N ASP A 45 21.39 21.15 11.86
CA ASP A 45 22.63 20.77 12.53
C ASP A 45 23.65 21.92 12.48
N ARG A 46 23.78 22.64 13.60
CA ARG A 46 24.69 23.78 13.73
C ARG A 46 26.16 23.39 13.73
N ALA A 47 26.49 22.11 13.97
CA ALA A 47 27.87 21.61 13.87
C ALA A 47 28.41 21.74 12.43
N LEU A 48 27.53 21.61 11.43
CA LEU A 48 27.87 21.74 10.00
C LEU A 48 28.03 23.21 9.53
N LEU A 49 27.67 24.19 10.37
CA LEU A 49 27.62 25.62 10.01
C LEU A 49 28.79 26.45 10.57
N ASN A 50 29.84 25.83 11.14
CA ASN A 50 31.04 26.50 11.68
C ASN A 50 30.75 27.61 12.73
N SER A 51 29.63 27.53 13.45
CA SER A 51 29.30 28.49 14.52
C SER A 51 28.55 27.82 15.66
N ALA A 52 29.26 27.40 16.71
CA ALA A 52 28.65 27.28 18.04
C ALA A 52 29.69 27.23 19.18
N LYS A 53 29.36 27.94 20.26
CA LYS A 53 29.91 27.79 21.60
C LYS A 53 29.50 26.44 22.22
N PRO A 54 30.19 25.94 23.26
CA PRO A 54 30.13 24.52 23.67
C PRO A 54 28.84 24.01 24.34
N GLU A 55 27.85 24.85 24.64
CA GLU A 55 26.81 24.47 25.62
C GLU A 55 25.46 23.98 25.02
N ASP A 56 25.25 24.03 23.70
CA ASP A 56 23.98 23.61 23.04
C ASP A 56 24.18 22.63 21.86
N VAL A 57 25.13 21.68 21.95
CA VAL A 57 25.75 21.08 20.74
C VAL A 57 24.90 20.06 19.98
N ASN A 58 23.89 19.37 20.53
CA ASN A 58 23.26 18.25 19.79
C ASN A 58 21.73 18.19 19.88
N LEU A 59 21.05 18.78 18.90
CA LEU A 59 19.59 18.74 18.73
C LEU A 59 19.02 17.32 18.54
N PHE A 60 19.84 16.38 18.04
CA PHE A 60 19.48 14.97 17.80
C PHE A 60 20.25 13.97 18.68
N ALA A 61 20.98 14.43 19.71
CA ALA A 61 21.69 13.52 20.62
C ALA A 61 20.71 12.68 21.44
N SER A 62 21.18 11.47 21.76
CA SER A 62 20.49 10.56 22.65
C SER A 62 20.36 11.10 24.06
N ARG A 63 19.15 11.03 24.60
CA ARG A 63 18.88 11.07 26.05
C ARG A 63 18.64 9.67 26.62
N SER A 64 18.89 8.61 25.83
CA SER A 64 18.66 7.21 26.21
C SER A 64 19.94 6.61 26.79
N GLU A 65 19.80 5.93 27.93
CA GLU A 65 20.86 5.15 28.60
C GLU A 65 21.18 3.83 27.88
N GLN A 66 20.33 3.37 26.95
CA GLN A 66 20.50 2.07 26.29
C GLN A 66 21.21 2.20 24.92
N PRO A 67 22.31 1.43 24.70
CA PRO A 67 23.02 1.44 23.43
C PRO A 67 22.12 0.92 22.30
N HIS A 68 22.17 1.58 21.15
CA HIS A 68 21.48 1.17 19.92
C HIS A 68 22.46 1.18 18.77
N ASP A 69 22.65 0.02 18.15
CA ASP A 69 23.47 -0.10 16.94
C ASP A 69 22.69 0.51 15.78
N LEU A 70 23.05 1.75 15.43
CA LEU A 70 22.41 2.50 14.35
C LEU A 70 22.85 1.98 13.00
N VAL A 71 24.16 1.76 12.82
CA VAL A 71 24.76 1.31 11.57
C VAL A 71 25.50 0.00 11.79
N VAL A 72 25.21 -0.98 10.94
CA VAL A 72 25.88 -2.29 10.95
C VAL A 72 26.47 -2.54 9.58
N VAL A 73 27.78 -2.69 9.50
CA VAL A 73 28.53 -2.91 8.26
C VAL A 73 29.00 -4.35 8.20
N TYR A 74 28.67 -5.05 7.12
CA TYR A 74 29.19 -6.37 6.81
C TYR A 74 30.16 -6.24 5.62
N ASN A 75 31.43 -6.43 5.90
CA ASN A 75 32.49 -6.48 4.90
C ASN A 75 32.70 -7.93 4.46
N SER A 76 32.69 -8.16 3.15
CA SER A 76 33.06 -9.48 2.61
C SER A 76 34.54 -9.75 2.84
N GLY A 77 34.86 -10.84 3.53
CA GLY A 77 36.21 -11.39 3.67
C GLY A 77 36.32 -12.78 3.05
N GLU A 78 37.56 -13.28 2.85
CA GLU A 78 37.82 -14.56 2.16
C GLU A 78 37.18 -15.78 2.86
N ASN A 79 36.98 -15.74 4.18
CA ASN A 79 36.44 -16.87 4.96
C ASN A 79 35.33 -16.51 5.97
N LYS A 80 35.25 -15.27 6.44
CA LYS A 80 34.22 -14.78 7.38
C LYS A 80 33.86 -13.33 7.07
N TRP A 81 32.62 -12.96 7.33
CA TRP A 81 32.17 -11.57 7.29
C TRP A 81 32.77 -10.82 8.48
N ASP A 82 33.43 -9.70 8.20
CA ASP A 82 33.84 -8.76 9.24
C ASP A 82 32.67 -7.81 9.52
N VAL A 83 32.23 -7.76 10.79
CA VAL A 83 31.03 -7.03 11.21
C VAL A 83 31.45 -5.87 12.09
N GLN A 84 31.08 -4.65 11.68
CA GLN A 84 31.34 -3.43 12.43
C GLN A 84 30.02 -2.77 12.81
N GLN A 85 29.87 -2.42 14.08
CA GLN A 85 28.67 -1.78 14.62
C GLN A 85 29.00 -0.38 15.12
N TYR A 86 28.13 0.57 14.85
CA TYR A 86 28.27 1.96 15.26
C TYR A 86 27.01 2.45 15.96
N SER A 87 27.19 3.04 17.15
CA SER A 87 26.12 3.70 17.89
C SER A 87 25.74 5.04 17.26
N GLN A 88 24.60 5.60 17.66
CA GLN A 88 24.08 6.88 17.16
C GLN A 88 25.02 8.10 17.33
N GLU A 89 26.02 8.07 18.23
CA GLU A 89 26.99 9.17 18.40
C GLU A 89 28.24 9.00 17.53
N GLN A 90 28.53 7.80 17.04
CA GLN A 90 29.82 7.41 16.44
C GLN A 90 29.97 7.77 14.94
N HIS A 91 29.30 8.82 14.48
CA HIS A 91 29.33 9.25 13.07
C HIS A 91 30.72 9.70 12.59
N GLU A 92 31.53 10.33 13.45
CA GLU A 92 32.92 10.72 13.14
C GLU A 92 33.84 9.49 13.02
N ALA A 93 33.77 8.58 14.00
CA ALA A 93 34.50 7.32 13.98
C ALA A 93 34.13 6.48 12.74
N PHE A 94 32.85 6.46 12.38
CA PHE A 94 32.40 5.86 11.13
C PHE A 94 33.00 6.55 9.92
N SER A 95 33.03 7.88 9.86
CA SER A 95 33.60 8.62 8.71
C SER A 95 35.09 8.34 8.51
N ILE A 96 35.84 8.15 9.60
CA ILE A 96 37.29 7.89 9.59
C ILE A 96 37.60 6.40 9.30
N ALA A 97 36.73 5.49 9.72
CA ALA A 97 36.94 4.05 9.56
C ALA A 97 37.10 3.65 8.09
N THR A 98 38.18 2.91 7.77
CA THR A 98 38.49 2.44 6.42
C THR A 98 37.53 1.32 6.01
N SER A 99 36.44 1.66 5.33
CA SER A 99 35.34 0.75 4.94
C SER A 99 35.45 0.20 3.51
N VAL A 100 36.65 -0.22 3.11
CA VAL A 100 36.83 -0.68 1.75
C VAL A 100 37.46 -2.06 1.80
N PRO A 101 36.69 -3.11 1.48
CA PRO A 101 37.24 -4.43 1.21
C PRO A 101 38.41 -4.28 0.24
N THR A 102 39.50 -4.98 0.55
CA THR A 102 40.64 -5.08 -0.36
C THR A 102 40.29 -6.11 -1.43
N GLY A 103 40.18 -5.67 -2.69
CA GLY A 103 39.72 -6.51 -3.82
C GLY A 103 38.26 -6.23 -4.17
N ASP A 104 37.83 -6.57 -5.39
CA ASP A 104 36.53 -6.24 -6.01
C ASP A 104 35.26 -6.78 -5.28
N LEU A 105 35.37 -7.12 -4.00
CA LEU A 105 34.33 -7.67 -3.15
C LEU A 105 33.34 -6.58 -2.68
N GLY A 106 32.08 -7.00 -2.55
CA GLY A 106 31.00 -6.15 -2.06
C GLY A 106 30.94 -6.03 -0.54
N GLN A 107 30.25 -5.01 -0.07
CA GLN A 107 29.85 -4.85 1.33
C GLN A 107 28.37 -4.50 1.42
N ILE A 108 27.76 -4.76 2.57
CA ILE A 108 26.40 -4.28 2.86
C ILE A 108 26.37 -3.49 4.16
N VAL A 109 25.67 -2.36 4.11
CA VAL A 109 25.58 -1.40 5.20
C VAL A 109 24.12 -1.26 5.57
N PHE A 110 23.77 -1.70 6.77
CA PHE A 110 22.45 -1.52 7.34
C PHE A 110 22.38 -0.24 8.14
N ILE A 111 21.28 0.50 7.97
CA ILE A 111 20.93 1.67 8.76
C ILE A 111 19.58 1.38 9.42
N ARG A 112 19.51 1.52 10.75
CA ARG A 112 18.36 1.10 11.58
C ARG A 112 17.63 2.30 12.19
N GLY A 113 16.50 2.67 11.61
CA GLY A 113 15.65 3.76 12.07
C GLY A 113 16.05 5.12 11.51
N PHE A 114 15.58 6.18 12.17
CA PHE A 114 15.84 7.57 11.78
C PHE A 114 17.32 7.96 11.91
N ILE A 115 17.83 8.79 11.00
CA ILE A 115 19.23 9.27 11.03
C ILE A 115 19.30 10.77 11.28
N SER A 116 20.39 11.24 11.89
CA SER A 116 20.68 12.67 12.04
C SER A 116 21.32 13.28 10.77
N PRO A 117 21.34 14.62 10.63
CA PRO A 117 22.03 15.30 9.52
C PRO A 117 23.52 14.94 9.38
N SER A 118 24.20 14.78 10.52
CA SER A 118 25.61 14.40 10.59
C SER A 118 25.82 12.96 10.09
N TRP A 119 24.94 12.02 10.45
CA TRP A 119 24.95 10.65 9.92
C TRP A 119 24.66 10.59 8.43
N LEU A 120 23.68 11.37 7.94
CA LEU A 120 23.39 11.47 6.52
C LEU A 120 24.63 11.92 5.74
N SER A 121 25.28 12.97 6.24
CA SER A 121 26.48 13.54 5.63
C SER A 121 27.65 12.55 5.65
N ALA A 122 27.85 11.84 6.76
CA ALA A 122 28.87 10.80 6.91
C ALA A 122 28.66 9.63 5.92
N ILE A 123 27.47 9.05 5.89
CA ILE A 123 27.16 7.90 5.02
C ILE A 123 27.15 8.31 3.54
N GLY A 124 26.52 9.44 3.24
CA GLY A 124 26.38 9.95 1.88
C GLY A 124 27.72 10.28 1.24
N SER A 125 28.63 10.92 1.99
CA SER A 125 29.97 11.24 1.52
C SER A 125 30.86 10.01 1.36
N LYS A 126 30.85 9.11 2.35
CA LYS A 126 31.69 7.91 2.40
C LYS A 126 31.41 6.92 1.26
N TYR A 127 30.14 6.73 0.90
CA TYR A 127 29.73 5.82 -0.18
C TYR A 127 29.33 6.53 -1.46
N ASN A 128 29.51 7.86 -1.54
CA ASN A 128 29.10 8.70 -2.66
C ASN A 128 27.66 8.42 -3.12
N ILE A 129 26.73 8.39 -2.18
CA ILE A 129 25.31 8.08 -2.42
C ILE A 129 24.66 9.26 -3.11
N ASP A 130 23.76 8.99 -4.07
CA ASP A 130 22.93 10.03 -4.65
C ASP A 130 21.96 10.60 -3.59
N PRO A 131 21.90 11.93 -3.37
CA PRO A 131 20.93 12.56 -2.48
C PRO A 131 19.47 12.13 -2.70
N GLU A 132 19.12 11.71 -3.93
CA GLU A 132 17.80 11.14 -4.27
C GLU A 132 17.44 9.93 -3.38
N PHE A 133 18.41 9.11 -2.97
CA PHE A 133 18.17 7.99 -2.05
C PHE A 133 17.60 8.47 -0.71
N PHE A 134 18.24 9.49 -0.13
CA PHE A 134 17.82 10.05 1.15
C PHE A 134 16.50 10.79 1.03
N ARG A 135 16.33 11.59 -0.03
CA ARG A 135 15.08 12.29 -0.32
C ARG A 135 13.91 11.31 -0.44
N ARG A 136 14.14 10.16 -1.08
CA ARG A 136 13.15 9.09 -1.20
C ARG A 136 12.83 8.51 0.16
N HIS A 137 13.81 8.16 0.96
CA HIS A 137 13.51 7.53 2.24
C HIS A 137 12.89 8.54 3.23
N MET A 138 13.24 9.83 3.16
CA MET A 138 12.68 10.89 4.01
C MET A 138 11.55 11.67 3.32
N ASP A 139 10.62 10.97 2.68
CA ASP A 139 9.48 11.59 2.01
C ASP A 139 8.51 12.31 2.96
N PHE A 140 8.57 12.04 4.27
CA PHE A 140 7.84 12.79 5.29
C PHE A 140 8.33 14.25 5.44
N LEU A 141 9.55 14.59 5.02
CA LEU A 141 10.02 15.97 4.96
C LEU A 141 9.28 16.77 3.88
N SER A 142 8.58 16.08 2.97
CA SER A 142 7.76 16.65 1.91
C SER A 142 6.32 16.89 2.36
N ALA A 143 6.14 17.72 3.40
CA ALA A 143 4.83 18.02 4.01
C ALA A 143 3.78 18.58 3.02
N SER A 144 4.21 19.10 1.87
CA SER A 144 3.32 19.48 0.76
C SER A 144 3.94 19.05 -0.58
N ILE A 145 3.14 18.36 -1.40
CA ILE A 145 3.52 17.93 -2.74
C ILE A 145 3.82 19.14 -3.65
N ASP A 146 3.13 20.27 -3.42
CA ASP A 146 3.32 21.52 -4.17
C ASP A 146 4.73 22.09 -3.99
N ARG A 147 5.28 22.00 -2.76
CA ARG A 147 6.63 22.52 -2.45
C ARG A 147 7.73 21.84 -3.28
N HIS A 148 7.50 20.59 -3.68
CA HIS A 148 8.47 19.80 -4.45
C HIS A 148 8.11 19.66 -5.92
N ALA A 149 7.17 20.49 -6.40
CA ALA A 149 6.75 20.57 -7.80
C ALA A 149 6.38 19.19 -8.40
N TYR A 150 5.67 18.35 -7.63
CA TYR A 150 5.18 17.04 -8.08
C TYR A 150 6.29 16.10 -8.63
N SER A 151 7.52 16.26 -8.16
CA SER A 151 8.70 15.52 -8.66
C SER A 151 8.81 14.06 -8.19
N PHE A 152 7.83 13.55 -7.45
CA PHE A 152 7.79 12.18 -6.95
C PHE A 152 6.47 11.49 -7.33
N PRO A 153 6.50 10.26 -7.88
CA PRO A 153 7.68 9.46 -8.23
C PRO A 153 8.45 10.04 -9.43
N SER A 154 9.78 9.83 -9.46
CA SER A 154 10.61 10.22 -10.61
C SER A 154 10.58 9.15 -11.72
N LEU A 155 11.22 9.45 -12.85
CA LEU A 155 11.38 8.49 -13.94
C LEU A 155 12.15 7.25 -13.46
N ALA A 156 11.72 6.07 -13.89
CA ALA A 156 12.38 4.83 -13.52
C ALA A 156 13.85 4.81 -13.97
N SER A 157 14.14 5.31 -15.18
CA SER A 157 15.48 5.34 -15.77
C SER A 157 16.50 6.17 -14.99
N SER A 158 16.06 7.19 -14.25
CA SER A 158 16.94 8.06 -13.46
C SER A 158 17.27 7.49 -12.07
N SER A 159 16.67 6.36 -11.69
CA SER A 159 16.81 5.80 -10.34
C SER A 159 16.91 4.27 -10.34
N ASN A 160 17.60 3.74 -11.34
CA ASN A 160 17.81 2.30 -11.54
C ASN A 160 18.66 1.62 -10.46
N ASN A 161 19.16 2.36 -9.47
CA ASN A 161 19.97 1.85 -8.37
C ASN A 161 19.31 2.03 -7.00
N ILE A 162 18.11 2.64 -6.92
CA ILE A 162 17.40 2.90 -5.68
C ILE A 162 16.05 2.18 -5.70
N PHE A 163 15.83 1.32 -4.72
CA PHE A 163 14.64 0.47 -4.62
C PHE A 163 14.05 0.53 -3.21
N ARG A 164 12.77 0.18 -3.07
CA ARG A 164 12.11 0.08 -1.77
C ARG A 164 11.37 -1.24 -1.67
N LEU A 165 11.48 -1.87 -0.51
CA LEU A 165 10.69 -3.02 -0.12
C LEU A 165 9.76 -2.59 1.01
N CYS A 166 8.50 -2.99 0.95
CA CYS A 166 7.59 -2.84 2.07
C CYS A 166 7.65 -4.09 2.94
N VAL A 167 7.68 -3.89 4.26
CA VAL A 167 7.55 -4.95 5.26
C VAL A 167 6.36 -4.64 6.14
N SER A 168 5.45 -5.61 6.25
CA SER A 168 4.25 -5.51 7.05
C SER A 168 4.40 -6.26 8.37
N THR A 169 4.23 -5.57 9.49
CA THR A 169 4.13 -6.18 10.82
C THR A 169 2.67 -6.24 11.24
N LEU A 170 2.17 -7.44 11.53
CA LEU A 170 0.82 -7.62 12.06
C LEU A 170 0.83 -7.44 13.57
N LEU A 171 -0.11 -6.65 14.09
CA LEU A 171 -0.35 -6.49 15.52
C LEU A 171 -1.66 -7.18 15.88
N HIS A 172 -1.61 -8.13 16.81
CA HIS A 172 -2.75 -8.85 17.34
C HIS A 172 -3.13 -8.34 18.73
N ARG A 173 -4.42 -8.25 19.02
CA ARG A 173 -4.98 -7.90 20.34
C ARG A 173 -6.30 -8.62 20.58
N ASP A 174 -6.70 -8.71 21.84
CA ASP A 174 -7.94 -9.40 22.22
C ASP A 174 -9.19 -8.60 21.82
N ASP A 175 -9.27 -7.30 22.14
CA ASP A 175 -10.38 -6.43 21.71
C ASP A 175 -10.04 -4.93 21.78
N PHE A 176 -10.67 -4.11 20.94
CA PHE A 176 -10.51 -2.65 20.89
C PHE A 176 -11.62 -1.91 21.66
N GLY A 177 -11.74 -2.19 22.96
CA GLY A 177 -12.42 -1.31 23.92
C GLY A 177 -13.83 -0.81 23.55
N GLY A 178 -14.60 -1.53 22.72
CA GLY A 178 -15.99 -1.18 22.37
C GLY A 178 -16.19 0.05 21.46
N GLN A 179 -15.14 0.67 20.92
CA GLN A 179 -15.30 1.75 19.92
C GLN A 179 -15.74 1.20 18.56
N ASP A 180 -16.51 1.99 17.81
CA ASP A 180 -16.91 1.65 16.45
C ASP A 180 -15.70 1.64 15.48
N LEU A 181 -15.64 0.64 14.60
CA LEU A 181 -14.51 0.40 13.70
C LEU A 181 -14.33 1.53 12.67
N HIS A 182 -15.42 2.20 12.26
CA HIS A 182 -15.33 3.31 11.32
C HIS A 182 -14.71 4.55 11.96
N SER A 183 -15.12 4.87 13.20
CA SER A 183 -14.50 5.93 13.98
C SER A 183 -13.00 5.70 14.16
N GLN A 184 -12.60 4.48 14.53
CA GLN A 184 -11.18 4.12 14.67
C GLN A 184 -10.38 4.34 13.39
N ARG A 185 -10.91 3.90 12.24
CA ARG A 185 -10.24 4.07 10.94
C ARG A 185 -10.11 5.56 10.55
N SER A 186 -11.09 6.38 10.92
CA SER A 186 -11.07 7.83 10.68
C SER A 186 -10.05 8.55 11.57
N ASP A 187 -10.07 8.25 12.86
CA ASP A 187 -9.17 8.85 13.86
C ASP A 187 -7.72 8.49 13.54
N GLN A 188 -7.47 7.21 13.23
CA GLN A 188 -6.19 6.70 12.75
C GLN A 188 -5.61 7.53 11.60
N SER A 189 -6.41 7.83 10.57
CA SER A 189 -5.91 8.55 9.39
C SER A 189 -5.46 9.96 9.76
N THR A 190 -6.16 10.59 10.70
CA THR A 190 -5.85 11.93 11.21
C THR A 190 -4.60 11.91 12.09
N GLU A 191 -4.50 10.93 12.98
CA GLU A 191 -3.35 10.71 13.86
C GLU A 191 -2.08 10.38 13.05
N LEU A 192 -2.18 9.59 11.98
CA LEU A 192 -1.04 9.26 11.13
C LEU A 192 -0.53 10.50 10.37
N GLY A 193 -1.45 11.34 9.87
CA GLY A 193 -1.08 12.62 9.26
C GLY A 193 -0.38 13.55 10.25
N THR A 194 -0.91 13.61 11.48
CA THR A 194 -0.31 14.36 12.59
C THR A 194 1.07 13.83 12.95
N TYR A 195 1.25 12.51 13.03
CA TYR A 195 2.54 11.87 13.25
C TYR A 195 3.57 12.25 12.16
N LYS A 196 3.21 12.12 10.88
CA LYS A 196 4.12 12.43 9.77
C LYS A 196 4.55 13.89 9.76
N ILE A 197 3.63 14.82 10.03
CA ILE A 197 3.92 16.27 9.96
C ILE A 197 4.58 16.76 11.26
N GLN A 198 4.00 16.44 12.41
CA GLN A 198 4.39 17.03 13.69
C GLN A 198 5.46 16.23 14.41
N GLN A 199 5.45 14.90 14.33
CA GLN A 199 6.47 14.10 15.00
C GLN A 199 7.70 14.02 14.11
N LEU A 200 7.58 13.44 12.90
CA LEU A 200 8.71 13.24 12.00
C LEU A 200 9.32 14.52 11.44
N GLY A 201 8.51 15.56 11.26
CA GLY A 201 8.97 16.89 10.81
C GLY A 201 9.53 17.79 11.92
N SER A 202 9.48 17.37 13.19
CA SER A 202 9.97 18.16 14.33
C SER A 202 11.22 17.57 14.98
N THR A 203 11.75 18.26 15.98
CA THR A 203 12.91 17.87 16.79
C THR A 203 12.59 16.76 17.81
N ARG A 204 11.39 16.18 17.77
CA ARG A 204 10.95 15.14 18.72
C ARG A 204 11.46 13.75 18.36
N VAL A 205 11.79 13.50 17.09
CA VAL A 205 12.39 12.23 16.66
C VAL A 205 13.87 12.23 16.97
N ARG A 206 14.35 11.11 17.52
CA ARG A 206 15.77 10.90 17.83
C ARG A 206 16.38 9.95 16.82
N CYS A 207 17.70 10.04 16.70
CA CYS A 207 18.46 9.10 15.90
C CYS A 207 18.24 7.66 16.41
N GLY A 208 17.93 6.74 15.50
CA GLY A 208 17.62 5.35 15.78
C GLY A 208 16.15 5.07 16.13
N ASP A 209 15.28 6.07 16.29
CA ASP A 209 13.85 5.84 16.49
C ASP A 209 13.23 5.17 15.25
N SER A 210 12.25 4.29 15.46
CA SER A 210 11.53 3.63 14.36
C SER A 210 10.56 4.59 13.66
N LEU A 211 10.47 4.42 12.33
CA LEU A 211 9.56 5.18 11.48
C LEU A 211 8.40 4.29 11.05
N VAL A 212 7.17 4.83 10.97
CA VAL A 212 6.01 4.11 10.45
C VAL A 212 5.47 4.83 9.22
N ARG A 213 5.31 4.11 8.11
CA ARG A 213 4.87 4.69 6.84
C ARG A 213 3.35 4.67 6.72
N GLU A 214 2.75 3.53 6.98
CA GLU A 214 1.31 3.36 7.01
C GLU A 214 0.91 2.52 8.22
N TYR A 215 -0.29 2.80 8.73
CA TYR A 215 -0.92 2.03 9.78
C TYR A 215 -2.34 1.72 9.32
N SER A 216 -2.78 0.46 9.42
CA SER A 216 -4.10 0.01 8.93
C SER A 216 -4.82 -0.84 9.95
N THR A 217 -6.00 -0.41 10.42
CA THR A 217 -6.85 -1.18 11.33
C THR A 217 -7.81 -2.06 10.53
N VAL A 218 -7.45 -3.34 10.42
CA VAL A 218 -8.18 -4.34 9.62
C VAL A 218 -9.49 -4.71 10.30
N CYS A 219 -9.44 -5.01 11.60
CA CYS A 219 -10.60 -5.28 12.45
C CYS A 219 -10.27 -4.99 13.92
N SER A 220 -11.21 -5.21 14.84
CA SER A 220 -11.00 -5.02 16.29
C SER A 220 -9.76 -5.74 16.84
N CYS A 221 -9.45 -6.94 16.34
CA CYS A 221 -8.32 -7.73 16.82
C CYS A 221 -7.00 -7.49 16.07
N PHE A 222 -7.01 -6.87 14.89
CA PHE A 222 -5.84 -6.84 14.00
C PHE A 222 -5.58 -5.47 13.39
N SER A 223 -4.32 -5.04 13.49
CA SER A 223 -3.79 -3.86 12.81
C SER A 223 -2.50 -4.21 12.07
N VAL A 224 -2.14 -3.43 11.07
CA VAL A 224 -0.94 -3.63 10.24
C VAL A 224 -0.09 -2.38 10.29
N VAL A 225 1.19 -2.53 10.64
CA VAL A 225 2.21 -1.50 10.56
C VAL A 225 3.03 -1.75 9.30
N GLU A 226 3.16 -0.76 8.45
CA GLU A 226 3.98 -0.83 7.23
C GLU A 226 5.19 0.07 7.33
N GLN A 227 6.33 -0.50 6.93
CA GLN A 227 7.63 0.12 7.03
C GLN A 227 8.46 -0.24 5.81
N TRP A 228 9.45 0.61 5.50
CA TRP A 228 10.28 0.47 4.31
C TRP A 228 11.68 -0.01 4.63
N ILE A 229 12.20 -0.80 3.70
CA ILE A 229 13.62 -1.07 3.51
C ILE A 229 14.01 -0.44 2.18
N SER A 230 14.76 0.66 2.21
CA SER A 230 15.30 1.31 1.02
C SER A 230 16.68 0.78 0.72
N LEU A 231 16.85 0.27 -0.49
CA LEU A 231 18.10 -0.31 -0.99
C LEU A 231 18.73 0.64 -2.00
N CYS A 232 20.03 0.89 -1.87
CA CYS A 232 20.83 1.60 -2.86
C CYS A 232 22.10 0.82 -3.19
N ILE A 233 22.43 0.68 -4.46
CA ILE A 233 23.70 0.07 -4.88
C ILE A 233 24.63 1.15 -5.40
N THR A 234 25.74 1.35 -4.70
CA THR A 234 26.79 2.29 -5.08
C THR A 234 28.07 1.58 -5.47
N LYS A 235 28.83 2.17 -6.40
CA LYS A 235 30.20 1.74 -6.70
C LYS A 235 31.14 2.56 -5.84
N THR A 236 32.10 1.91 -5.20
CA THR A 236 33.17 2.56 -4.43
C THR A 236 34.48 2.47 -5.22
N ASP A 237 35.52 3.18 -4.78
CA ASP A 237 36.80 3.24 -5.50
C ASP A 237 37.51 1.89 -5.65
N ARG A 238 37.20 0.90 -4.81
CA ARG A 238 37.79 -0.45 -4.86
C ARG A 238 36.77 -1.58 -4.77
N GLY A 239 35.49 -1.32 -5.05
CA GLY A 239 34.43 -2.32 -4.96
C GLY A 239 33.03 -1.73 -5.12
N TRP A 240 32.07 -2.29 -4.40
CA TRP A 240 30.69 -1.82 -4.38
C TRP A 240 30.05 -2.02 -3.01
N ALA A 241 29.01 -1.24 -2.74
CA ALA A 241 28.25 -1.32 -1.50
C ALA A 241 26.75 -1.39 -1.76
N VAL A 242 26.06 -2.24 -1.00
CA VAL A 242 24.59 -2.19 -0.86
C VAL A 242 24.30 -1.42 0.42
N ILE A 243 23.57 -0.32 0.30
CA ILE A 243 23.08 0.45 1.44
C ILE A 243 21.63 0.06 1.67
N ALA A 244 21.33 -0.51 2.83
CA ALA A 244 20.00 -0.95 3.24
C ALA A 244 19.52 -0.10 4.42
N TRP A 245 18.71 0.92 4.12
CA TRP A 245 18.12 1.78 5.14
C TRP A 245 16.72 1.30 5.53
N MET A 246 16.59 0.88 6.77
CA MET A 246 15.39 0.31 7.36
C MET A 246 14.72 1.34 8.26
N ASP A 247 13.39 1.44 8.15
CA ASP A 247 12.57 2.21 9.08
C ASP A 247 12.59 1.64 10.50
N GLN A 248 12.89 0.34 10.63
CA GLN A 248 12.97 -0.35 11.91
C GLN A 248 14.28 -0.02 12.63
N GLY A 249 14.14 0.68 13.75
CA GLY A 249 15.22 1.00 14.68
C GLY A 249 14.90 0.50 16.09
N ARG A 250 14.74 1.43 17.03
CA ARG A 250 14.33 1.17 18.41
C ARG A 250 12.88 0.65 18.47
N PRO A 251 12.49 -0.09 19.53
CA PRO A 251 11.11 -0.53 19.71
C PRO A 251 10.08 0.61 19.56
N LEU A 252 8.89 0.29 19.05
CA LEU A 252 7.88 1.30 18.71
C LEU A 252 7.38 2.07 19.95
N GLU A 253 7.32 1.41 21.10
CA GLU A 253 6.97 2.00 22.40
C GLU A 253 8.02 3.02 22.89
N LYS A 254 9.26 2.90 22.43
CA LYS A 254 10.35 3.84 22.74
C LYS A 254 10.47 4.93 21.67
N SER A 255 9.73 4.83 20.56
CA SER A 255 9.77 5.75 19.41
C SER A 255 8.63 6.79 19.51
N PRO A 256 8.61 7.84 18.66
CA PRO A 256 7.59 8.87 18.72
C PRO A 256 6.18 8.29 18.61
N PRO A 257 5.21 8.80 19.40
CA PRO A 257 3.87 8.25 19.44
C PRO A 257 3.11 8.52 18.15
N GLY A 258 2.25 7.58 17.77
CA GLY A 258 1.39 7.66 16.59
C GLY A 258 0.11 6.87 16.81
N PRO A 259 -0.63 6.55 15.73
CA PRO A 259 -1.87 5.77 15.84
C PRO A 259 -1.72 4.46 16.59
N TRP A 260 -0.55 3.83 16.56
CA TRP A 260 -0.30 2.59 17.29
C TRP A 260 -0.11 2.78 18.80
N THR A 261 0.00 3.99 19.34
CA THR A 261 0.34 4.20 20.76
C THR A 261 -0.78 3.76 21.70
N SER A 262 -2.02 4.21 21.46
CA SER A 262 -3.20 3.72 22.19
C SER A 262 -3.36 2.20 22.04
N HIS A 263 -2.94 1.68 20.89
CA HIS A 263 -2.95 0.26 20.58
C HIS A 263 -1.87 -0.52 21.34
N LEU A 264 -0.70 0.05 21.59
CA LEU A 264 0.37 -0.56 22.40
C LEU A 264 -0.04 -0.65 23.88
N GLU A 265 -0.65 0.41 24.40
CA GLU A 265 -1.18 0.46 25.77
C GLU A 265 -2.23 -0.64 26.04
N SER A 266 -2.97 -1.05 25.00
CA SER A 266 -3.92 -2.18 25.05
C SER A 266 -3.29 -3.58 25.01
N LYS A 267 -1.97 -3.71 25.23
CA LYS A 267 -1.20 -4.97 25.16
C LYS A 267 -1.24 -5.66 23.80
N ALA A 268 -1.20 -4.89 22.71
CA ALA A 268 -1.06 -5.47 21.39
C ALA A 268 0.26 -6.23 21.24
N THR A 269 0.19 -7.45 20.71
CA THR A 269 1.34 -8.32 20.48
C THR A 269 1.74 -8.28 19.00
N PRO A 270 3.01 -7.95 18.68
CA PRO A 270 3.49 -8.07 17.31
C PRO A 270 3.64 -9.54 16.94
N LEU A 271 3.07 -9.94 15.81
CA LEU A 271 3.28 -11.29 15.30
C LEU A 271 4.62 -11.36 14.56
N PRO A 272 5.46 -12.35 14.88
CA PRO A 272 6.74 -12.50 14.20
C PRO A 272 6.53 -12.91 12.74
N ILE A 273 7.42 -12.44 11.86
CA ILE A 273 7.41 -12.84 10.44
C ILE A 273 7.97 -14.26 10.36
N LEU A 274 7.07 -15.22 10.13
CA LEU A 274 7.42 -16.64 10.04
C LEU A 274 8.01 -16.93 8.66
N GLN A 275 9.31 -17.20 8.63
CA GLN A 275 10.01 -17.55 7.40
C GLN A 275 10.23 -19.06 7.34
N HIS A 276 9.66 -19.71 6.34
CA HIS A 276 9.95 -21.11 6.07
C HIS A 276 11.20 -21.22 5.20
N HIS A 277 12.23 -21.88 5.74
CA HIS A 277 13.42 -22.27 4.99
C HIS A 277 13.54 -23.80 5.03
N HIS A 278 13.91 -24.41 3.91
CA HIS A 278 14.10 -25.86 3.87
C HIS A 278 15.13 -26.29 4.92
N LYS A 279 14.80 -27.28 5.76
CA LYS A 279 15.64 -27.78 6.85
C LYS A 279 16.04 -26.73 7.91
N MET A 280 15.30 -25.63 8.07
CA MET A 280 15.62 -24.56 9.04
C MET A 280 15.88 -25.07 10.47
N ALA A 281 15.12 -26.07 10.92
CA ALA A 281 15.26 -26.65 12.26
C ALA A 281 16.64 -27.27 12.54
N PHE A 282 17.40 -27.64 11.49
CA PHE A 282 18.72 -28.26 11.63
C PHE A 282 19.87 -27.27 11.43
N ARG A 283 19.57 -25.98 11.20
CA ARG A 283 20.56 -24.98 10.88
C ARG A 283 20.86 -24.12 12.11
N THR A 284 22.14 -23.86 12.34
CA THR A 284 22.60 -23.03 13.47
C THR A 284 22.64 -21.56 13.08
N THR A 285 22.12 -20.68 13.93
CA THR A 285 22.19 -19.22 13.75
C THR A 285 23.22 -18.63 14.72
N THR A 286 24.17 -17.87 14.20
CA THR A 286 24.97 -16.93 14.99
C THR A 286 24.10 -15.74 15.39
N ASN A 287 23.93 -15.52 16.69
CA ASN A 287 23.20 -14.38 17.23
C ASN A 287 24.20 -13.37 17.77
N HIS A 288 24.28 -12.20 17.13
CA HIS A 288 25.00 -11.03 17.67
C HIS A 288 24.12 -10.18 18.60
N LEU A 289 23.00 -10.74 19.06
CA LEU A 289 22.07 -10.09 19.96
C LEU A 289 22.55 -10.26 21.41
N ASP A 290 22.55 -9.18 22.18
CA ASP A 290 22.52 -9.28 23.64
C ASP A 290 21.13 -9.82 24.07
N PRO A 291 21.05 -11.02 24.68
CA PRO A 291 19.77 -11.58 25.14
C PRO A 291 19.05 -10.67 26.15
N ALA A 292 19.80 -9.89 26.93
CA ALA A 292 19.25 -9.01 27.97
C ALA A 292 18.59 -7.76 27.39
N ALA A 293 19.12 -7.23 26.28
CA ALA A 293 18.58 -6.03 25.62
C ALA A 293 17.16 -6.28 25.04
N ASN A 294 16.92 -7.49 24.54
CA ASN A 294 15.64 -7.87 23.91
C ASN A 294 14.54 -8.25 24.89
N ALA A 295 14.89 -8.78 26.07
CA ALA A 295 13.92 -9.17 27.09
C ALA A 295 13.08 -8.00 27.64
N SER A 296 13.49 -6.75 27.38
CA SER A 296 12.84 -5.53 27.88
C SER A 296 11.88 -4.86 26.89
N ALA A 297 11.81 -5.31 25.63
CA ALA A 297 10.94 -4.69 24.62
C ALA A 297 9.56 -5.36 24.63
N GLU A 298 8.51 -4.56 24.80
CA GLU A 298 7.12 -5.06 24.76
C GLU A 298 6.69 -5.36 23.32
N VAL A 299 7.17 -4.57 22.35
CA VAL A 299 6.84 -4.76 20.93
C VAL A 299 8.10 -4.85 20.08
N GLN A 300 8.64 -6.06 20.01
CA GLN A 300 9.80 -6.38 19.18
C GLN A 300 9.39 -6.84 17.78
N GLN A 301 9.74 -6.04 16.77
CA GLN A 301 9.51 -6.38 15.37
C GLN A 301 10.63 -7.28 14.85
N SER A 302 10.30 -8.42 14.23
CA SER A 302 11.30 -9.37 13.70
C SER A 302 12.28 -8.71 12.72
N THR A 303 11.81 -7.74 11.95
CA THR A 303 12.60 -7.02 10.95
C THR A 303 13.72 -6.17 11.58
N ALA A 304 13.55 -5.65 12.80
CA ALA A 304 14.56 -4.86 13.49
C ALA A 304 15.83 -5.65 13.84
N ILE A 305 15.73 -6.99 13.84
CA ILE A 305 16.81 -7.94 14.16
C ILE A 305 17.60 -8.33 12.90
N LEU A 306 17.02 -8.18 11.71
CA LEU A 306 17.60 -8.67 10.46
C LEU A 306 19.06 -8.20 10.23
N PRO A 307 19.42 -6.92 10.47
CA PRO A 307 20.82 -6.47 10.38
C PRO A 307 21.79 -7.14 11.37
N LEU A 308 21.30 -7.69 12.48
CA LEU A 308 22.12 -8.28 13.54
C LEU A 308 22.31 -9.79 13.36
N GLN A 309 21.62 -10.40 12.39
CA GLN A 309 21.67 -11.84 12.08
C GLN A 309 21.93 -12.09 10.59
N TYR A 310 22.41 -11.09 9.87
CA TYR A 310 22.49 -11.16 8.41
C TYR A 310 23.53 -12.19 7.93
N ASP A 311 24.63 -12.36 8.66
CA ASP A 311 25.62 -13.42 8.43
C ASP A 311 24.99 -14.82 8.47
N SER A 312 24.15 -15.08 9.46
CA SER A 312 23.35 -16.31 9.54
C SER A 312 22.45 -16.43 8.32
N LEU A 313 21.66 -15.41 7.99
CA LEU A 313 20.73 -15.45 6.87
C LEU A 313 21.40 -15.77 5.53
N ILE A 314 22.55 -15.14 5.24
CA ILE A 314 23.31 -15.46 4.03
C ILE A 314 23.81 -16.91 4.04
N ALA A 315 24.37 -17.36 5.17
CA ALA A 315 24.95 -18.70 5.29
C ALA A 315 23.88 -19.78 5.12
N LEU A 316 22.67 -19.54 5.66
CA LEU A 316 21.53 -20.46 5.54
C LEU A 316 21.08 -20.64 4.09
N VAL A 317 21.21 -19.63 3.23
CA VAL A 317 20.65 -19.67 1.87
C VAL A 317 21.70 -20.09 0.82
N ASP A 318 22.86 -20.61 1.24
CA ASP A 318 23.99 -20.94 0.37
C ASP A 318 24.42 -19.75 -0.52
N LEU A 319 24.14 -18.52 -0.07
CA LEU A 319 24.48 -17.29 -0.76
C LEU A 319 25.84 -16.74 -0.36
N ALA A 320 26.46 -17.28 0.69
CA ALA A 320 27.76 -16.82 1.22
C ALA A 320 28.85 -16.74 0.16
N ARG A 321 28.84 -17.64 -0.83
CA ARG A 321 29.83 -17.64 -1.92
C ARG A 321 29.54 -16.61 -3.01
N ARG A 322 28.25 -16.31 -3.26
CA ARG A 322 27.82 -15.41 -4.35
C ARG A 322 27.70 -13.96 -3.90
N ALA A 323 27.25 -13.75 -2.67
CA ALA A 323 27.02 -12.43 -2.08
C ALA A 323 28.22 -11.49 -2.21
N PRO A 324 29.48 -11.90 -1.96
CA PRO A 324 30.63 -11.01 -2.13
C PRO A 324 30.85 -10.49 -3.55
N GLN A 325 30.36 -11.20 -4.57
CA GLN A 325 30.60 -10.89 -5.99
C GLN A 325 29.37 -10.32 -6.69
N ASP A 326 28.18 -10.56 -6.14
CA ASP A 326 26.91 -10.19 -6.75
C ASP A 326 26.01 -9.40 -5.77
N PRO A 327 25.73 -8.11 -6.07
CA PRO A 327 24.83 -7.29 -5.28
C PRO A 327 23.43 -7.87 -5.13
N LEU A 328 22.93 -8.58 -6.14
CA LEU A 328 21.61 -9.20 -6.07
C LEU A 328 21.59 -10.29 -5.01
N SER A 329 22.62 -11.15 -4.97
CA SER A 329 22.77 -12.19 -3.96
C SER A 329 22.79 -11.66 -2.53
N MET A 330 23.37 -10.46 -2.28
CA MET A 330 23.26 -9.79 -0.97
C MET A 330 21.84 -9.32 -0.64
N CYS A 331 21.07 -8.92 -1.64
CA CYS A 331 19.71 -8.42 -1.45
C CYS A 331 18.66 -9.54 -1.30
N ILE A 332 18.91 -10.76 -1.79
CA ILE A 332 17.93 -11.86 -1.75
C ILE A 332 17.31 -12.09 -0.35
N PRO A 333 18.07 -12.15 0.76
CA PRO A 333 17.48 -12.33 2.09
C PRO A 333 16.50 -11.22 2.48
N LEU A 334 16.73 -9.97 2.03
CA LEU A 334 15.85 -8.82 2.30
C LEU A 334 14.55 -8.92 1.51
N PHE A 335 14.63 -9.29 0.23
CA PHE A 335 13.45 -9.55 -0.60
C PHE A 335 12.65 -10.75 -0.07
N ALA A 336 13.32 -11.84 0.29
CA ALA A 336 12.65 -13.01 0.89
C ALA A 336 11.92 -12.64 2.19
N HIS A 337 12.56 -11.88 3.09
CA HIS A 337 11.94 -11.41 4.32
C HIS A 337 10.69 -10.56 4.05
N ALA A 338 10.77 -9.62 3.11
CA ALA A 338 9.64 -8.78 2.70
C ALA A 338 8.51 -9.63 2.09
N ALA A 339 8.82 -10.60 1.22
CA ALA A 339 7.85 -11.52 0.63
C ALA A 339 7.12 -12.36 1.68
N PHE A 340 7.82 -12.89 2.69
CA PHE A 340 7.16 -13.61 3.80
C PHE A 340 6.23 -12.72 4.62
N SER A 341 6.60 -11.45 4.83
CA SER A 341 5.71 -10.49 5.50
C SER A 341 4.43 -10.23 4.68
N GLU A 342 4.55 -10.17 3.35
CA GLU A 342 3.41 -10.01 2.45
C GLU A 342 2.52 -11.25 2.43
N VAL A 343 3.10 -12.47 2.41
CA VAL A 343 2.32 -13.72 2.53
C VAL A 343 1.45 -13.68 3.78
N GLN A 344 2.03 -13.31 4.92
CA GLN A 344 1.33 -13.27 6.21
C GLN A 344 0.19 -12.23 6.18
N PHE A 345 0.45 -11.06 5.60
CA PHE A 345 -0.56 -10.01 5.39
C PHE A 345 -1.71 -10.48 4.48
N LEU A 346 -1.40 -11.06 3.31
CA LEU A 346 -2.43 -11.55 2.38
C LEU A 346 -3.26 -12.69 2.98
N ASN A 347 -2.66 -13.56 3.80
CA ASN A 347 -3.39 -14.60 4.54
C ASN A 347 -4.42 -13.98 5.50
N LEU A 348 -4.04 -12.92 6.24
CA LEU A 348 -4.95 -12.18 7.11
C LEU A 348 -6.09 -11.56 6.31
N MET A 349 -5.76 -10.86 5.21
CA MET A 349 -6.74 -10.19 4.37
C MET A 349 -7.73 -11.17 3.75
N GLU A 350 -7.25 -12.30 3.21
CA GLU A 350 -8.11 -13.35 2.66
C GLU A 350 -9.10 -13.87 3.70
N SER A 351 -8.62 -14.20 4.90
CA SER A 351 -9.47 -14.66 6.01
C SER A 351 -10.56 -13.63 6.35
N LYS A 352 -10.20 -12.35 6.50
CA LYS A 352 -11.15 -11.30 6.86
C LYS A 352 -12.14 -10.97 5.73
N ILE A 353 -11.69 -10.98 4.49
CA ILE A 353 -12.56 -10.82 3.31
C ILE A 353 -13.58 -11.96 3.25
N GLN A 354 -13.14 -13.21 3.45
CA GLN A 354 -14.02 -14.37 3.40
C GLN A 354 -15.08 -14.34 4.50
N ILE A 355 -14.69 -14.00 5.74
CA ILE A 355 -15.62 -13.82 6.86
C ILE A 355 -16.67 -12.75 6.52
N GLN A 356 -16.25 -11.62 5.96
CA GLN A 356 -17.18 -10.54 5.60
C GLN A 356 -18.15 -10.95 4.48
N ILE A 357 -17.68 -11.70 3.48
CA ILE A 357 -18.53 -12.23 2.40
C ILE A 357 -19.58 -13.19 2.97
N ASN A 358 -19.17 -14.11 3.85
CA ASN A 358 -20.08 -15.07 4.48
C ASN A 358 -21.14 -14.37 5.34
N SER A 359 -20.75 -13.34 6.09
CA SER A 359 -21.67 -12.52 6.90
C SER A 359 -22.75 -11.83 6.05
N ILE A 360 -22.39 -11.32 4.87
CA ILE A 360 -23.39 -10.80 3.92
C ILE A 360 -24.34 -11.89 3.48
N ALA A 361 -23.85 -13.09 3.16
CA ALA A 361 -24.69 -14.19 2.71
C ALA A 361 -25.76 -14.53 3.77
N GLU A 362 -25.35 -14.60 5.04
CA GLU A 362 -26.22 -14.87 6.20
C GLU A 362 -27.21 -13.73 6.50
N GLY A 363 -26.98 -12.53 5.96
CA GLY A 363 -27.90 -11.41 6.10
C GLY A 363 -27.71 -10.56 7.32
N LEU A 364 -26.49 -10.52 7.86
CA LEU A 364 -26.06 -9.58 8.87
C LEU A 364 -25.44 -8.35 8.16
N PRO A 365 -26.18 -7.25 7.92
CA PRO A 365 -25.68 -6.12 7.15
C PRO A 365 -25.22 -5.05 8.14
N ALA A 366 -24.05 -5.25 8.75
CA ALA A 366 -23.36 -4.18 9.46
C ALA A 366 -22.15 -3.75 8.63
N ASP A 367 -22.24 -2.54 8.07
CA ASP A 367 -21.18 -1.78 7.37
C ASP A 367 -20.17 -2.58 6.50
N ALA A 368 -20.69 -3.52 5.71
CA ALA A 368 -19.84 -4.33 4.84
C ALA A 368 -19.25 -3.52 3.69
N LEU A 369 -19.97 -2.51 3.21
CA LEU A 369 -19.56 -1.68 2.08
C LEU A 369 -18.28 -0.90 2.40
N GLY A 370 -18.28 -0.16 3.51
CA GLY A 370 -17.12 0.63 3.90
C GLY A 370 -15.91 -0.25 4.23
N THR A 371 -16.13 -1.43 4.82
CA THR A 371 -15.06 -2.40 5.08
C THR A 371 -14.42 -2.96 3.79
N PHE A 372 -15.19 -3.33 2.77
CA PHE A 372 -14.60 -3.79 1.51
C PHE A 372 -13.89 -2.68 0.74
N GLN A 373 -14.42 -1.45 0.77
CA GLN A 373 -13.73 -0.30 0.19
C GLN A 373 -12.38 -0.07 0.88
N TYR A 374 -12.37 -0.13 2.22
CA TYR A 374 -11.15 -0.02 3.00
C TYR A 374 -10.13 -1.12 2.65
N PHE A 375 -10.56 -2.39 2.60
CA PHE A 375 -9.69 -3.51 2.20
C PHE A 375 -9.16 -3.37 0.77
N SER A 376 -10.00 -2.94 -0.19
CA SER A 376 -9.56 -2.72 -1.56
C SER A 376 -8.50 -1.63 -1.65
N ASN A 377 -8.64 -0.54 -0.89
CA ASN A 377 -7.64 0.54 -0.87
C ASN A 377 -6.27 0.04 -0.36
N ILE A 378 -6.27 -0.73 0.73
CA ILE A 378 -5.02 -1.32 1.26
C ILE A 378 -4.42 -2.29 0.23
N LEU A 379 -5.21 -3.22 -0.31
CA LEU A 379 -4.72 -4.19 -1.29
C LEU A 379 -4.19 -3.53 -2.56
N ASN A 380 -4.87 -2.51 -3.09
CA ASN A 380 -4.39 -1.79 -4.28
C ASN A 380 -3.03 -1.12 -4.03
N ARG A 381 -2.80 -0.62 -2.81
CA ARG A 381 -1.51 -0.04 -2.41
C ARG A 381 -0.42 -1.12 -2.34
N HIS A 382 -0.68 -2.27 -1.71
CA HIS A 382 0.26 -3.41 -1.67
C HIS A 382 0.56 -3.97 -3.06
N CYS A 383 -0.44 -4.08 -3.93
CA CYS A 383 -0.26 -4.51 -5.31
C CYS A 383 0.69 -3.57 -6.08
N GLN A 384 0.62 -2.26 -5.83
CA GLN A 384 1.57 -1.31 -6.42
C GLN A 384 2.98 -1.48 -5.83
N GLN A 385 3.13 -1.67 -4.52
CA GLN A 385 4.41 -1.94 -3.87
C GLN A 385 5.07 -3.24 -4.38
N LEU A 386 4.28 -4.29 -4.59
CA LEU A 386 4.73 -5.56 -5.18
C LEU A 386 5.21 -5.38 -6.62
N LYS A 387 4.47 -4.62 -7.43
CA LYS A 387 4.87 -4.29 -8.80
C LYS A 387 6.21 -3.55 -8.85
N ASP A 388 6.44 -2.62 -7.92
CA ASP A 388 7.70 -1.90 -7.80
C ASP A 388 8.84 -2.81 -7.32
N SER A 389 8.55 -3.78 -6.43
CA SER A 389 9.50 -4.80 -5.99
C SER A 389 9.90 -5.77 -7.11
N ILE A 390 8.93 -6.23 -7.93
CA ILE A 390 9.18 -7.05 -9.13
C ILE A 390 10.11 -6.31 -10.08
N ARG A 391 9.82 -5.03 -10.36
CA ARG A 391 10.66 -4.19 -11.22
C ARG A 391 12.08 -4.06 -10.67
N ALA A 392 12.23 -3.84 -9.36
CA ALA A 392 13.53 -3.76 -8.70
C ALA A 392 14.32 -5.07 -8.88
N LEU A 393 13.68 -6.21 -8.62
CA LEU A 393 14.31 -7.53 -8.75
C LEU A 393 14.76 -7.81 -10.19
N CYS A 394 13.93 -7.51 -11.19
CA CYS A 394 14.29 -7.63 -12.61
C CYS A 394 15.51 -6.77 -12.96
N LYS A 395 15.55 -5.52 -12.50
CA LYS A 395 16.68 -4.61 -12.77
C LYS A 395 17.98 -5.08 -12.10
N LEU A 396 17.89 -5.63 -10.90
CA LEU A 396 19.03 -6.24 -10.22
C LEU A 396 19.52 -7.50 -10.95
N ALA A 397 18.60 -8.34 -11.43
CA ALA A 397 18.92 -9.55 -12.20
C ALA A 397 19.62 -9.21 -13.53
N GLU A 398 19.10 -8.23 -14.28
CA GLU A 398 19.75 -7.73 -15.50
C GLU A 398 21.20 -7.29 -15.23
N ARG A 399 21.43 -6.52 -14.15
CA ARG A 399 22.77 -6.05 -13.77
C ARG A 399 23.72 -7.18 -13.40
N SER A 400 23.24 -8.19 -12.67
CA SER A 400 24.04 -9.38 -12.32
C SER A 400 24.48 -10.16 -13.57
N SER A 401 23.61 -10.26 -14.58
CA SER A 401 23.89 -11.01 -15.82
C SER A 401 24.93 -10.34 -16.71
N GLN A 402 24.96 -9.00 -16.77
CA GLN A 402 25.94 -8.24 -17.55
C GLN A 402 27.37 -8.35 -16.99
N GLY A 403 27.53 -8.56 -15.68
CA GLY A 403 28.84 -8.81 -15.06
C GLY A 403 29.46 -10.15 -15.45
N SER A 404 28.62 -11.16 -15.74
CA SER A 404 29.07 -12.52 -16.09
C SER A 404 29.48 -12.66 -17.57
N ASN A 405 28.86 -11.89 -18.49
CA ASN A 405 29.11 -11.96 -19.94
C ASN A 405 30.21 -10.99 -20.44
N GLY A 406 30.94 -10.32 -19.55
CA GLY A 406 31.99 -9.35 -19.90
C GLY A 406 33.30 -9.95 -20.42
N VAL A 407 33.46 -11.28 -20.43
CA VAL A 407 34.62 -11.97 -20.99
C VAL A 407 34.20 -12.67 -22.29
N LYS A 408 34.57 -12.05 -23.42
CA LYS A 408 34.33 -12.42 -24.83
C LYS A 408 33.21 -11.64 -25.54
N ALA A 409 33.57 -10.44 -25.97
CA ALA A 409 33.08 -9.89 -27.23
C ALA A 409 34.30 -9.33 -27.99
N GLU A 410 35.08 -10.22 -28.61
CA GLU A 410 35.90 -9.83 -29.76
C GLU A 410 34.94 -9.39 -30.87
N SER A 411 35.19 -8.19 -31.40
CA SER A 411 34.47 -7.60 -32.51
C SER A 411 34.68 -8.42 -33.80
N PRO A 412 33.66 -8.56 -34.65
CA PRO A 412 33.89 -8.87 -36.05
C PRO A 412 34.02 -7.56 -36.83
N MET A 413 35.16 -7.39 -37.50
CA MET A 413 35.39 -6.39 -38.54
C MET A 413 34.36 -6.49 -39.68
N PRO A 414 34.09 -5.39 -40.42
CA PRO A 414 33.20 -5.42 -41.56
C PRO A 414 33.98 -5.77 -42.84
N ASN A 415 33.72 -6.93 -43.44
CA ASN A 415 34.18 -7.22 -44.79
C ASN A 415 33.07 -6.90 -45.80
N SER A 416 33.35 -5.90 -46.64
CA SER A 416 32.67 -5.66 -47.92
C SER A 416 33.19 -6.65 -48.96
N THR A 417 32.31 -7.31 -49.72
CA THR A 417 32.28 -7.35 -51.21
C THR A 417 31.20 -8.31 -51.75
N ALA A 418 30.78 -8.07 -52.99
CA ALA A 418 29.50 -8.39 -53.61
C ALA A 418 29.30 -9.83 -54.15
N SER A 419 28.04 -10.23 -54.37
CA SER A 419 27.48 -10.53 -55.72
C SER A 419 25.97 -10.90 -55.67
N PRO A 420 25.19 -10.62 -56.75
CA PRO A 420 23.74 -10.81 -56.79
C PRO A 420 23.32 -12.12 -57.50
N GLY A 421 22.24 -12.75 -57.04
CA GLY A 421 21.72 -13.99 -57.62
C GLY A 421 20.21 -14.17 -57.41
N LEU A 422 19.51 -14.22 -58.54
CA LEU A 422 18.08 -14.35 -58.82
C LEU A 422 17.39 -15.62 -58.23
N GLY A 423 16.13 -15.53 -57.80
CA GLY A 423 15.28 -16.73 -57.62
C GLY A 423 14.06 -16.65 -56.67
N THR A 424 12.92 -16.24 -57.23
CA THR A 424 11.52 -16.71 -56.99
C THR A 424 11.05 -17.31 -55.63
N SER A 425 10.03 -16.64 -55.05
CA SER A 425 8.79 -17.13 -54.39
C SER A 425 8.81 -18.43 -53.57
N THR A 426 8.34 -18.39 -52.30
CA THR A 426 7.07 -19.03 -51.86
C THR A 426 6.68 -18.65 -50.41
N ARG A 427 5.37 -18.56 -50.23
CA ARG A 427 4.51 -18.30 -49.08
C ARG A 427 4.61 -19.37 -47.96
N ARG A 428 4.27 -18.94 -46.73
CA ARG A 428 3.52 -19.65 -45.66
C ARG A 428 4.29 -20.40 -44.53
N GLN A 429 3.86 -20.03 -43.32
CA GLN A 429 3.53 -20.85 -42.14
C GLN A 429 4.62 -21.38 -41.18
N ILE A 430 4.50 -20.86 -39.96
CA ILE A 430 4.61 -21.53 -38.65
C ILE A 430 4.51 -23.05 -38.74
N SER A 431 5.56 -23.78 -38.35
CA SER A 431 5.53 -24.73 -37.22
C SER A 431 6.93 -25.32 -36.94
N GLU A 432 7.25 -25.32 -35.64
CA GLU A 432 8.06 -26.26 -34.84
C GLU A 432 8.97 -27.27 -35.56
N THR A 433 10.23 -27.40 -35.10
CA THR A 433 10.76 -28.61 -34.40
C THR A 433 12.32 -28.64 -34.42
N TRP A 434 12.92 -28.58 -33.23
CA TRP A 434 14.22 -29.13 -32.79
C TRP A 434 15.56 -28.45 -33.14
N THR A 435 16.30 -28.05 -32.09
CA THR A 435 17.44 -28.86 -31.63
C THR A 435 17.83 -28.45 -30.20
N VAL A 436 17.51 -29.34 -29.26
CA VAL A 436 18.04 -29.34 -27.90
C VAL A 436 19.54 -29.56 -27.99
N LYS A 437 20.32 -28.50 -27.76
CA LYS A 437 21.74 -28.63 -27.43
C LYS A 437 21.87 -28.54 -25.92
N ASN A 438 21.98 -29.71 -25.31
CA ASN A 438 22.36 -29.90 -23.91
C ASN A 438 23.64 -29.12 -23.61
N ILE A 439 23.51 -28.07 -22.79
CA ILE A 439 24.63 -27.42 -22.10
C ILE A 439 24.36 -27.60 -20.61
N GLY A 440 25.08 -28.57 -20.03
CA GLY A 440 25.44 -28.69 -18.62
C GLY A 440 24.42 -28.26 -17.58
N SER A 441 23.58 -29.21 -17.15
CA SER A 441 22.96 -29.19 -15.82
C SER A 441 24.04 -29.29 -14.74
N SER A 442 24.38 -28.18 -14.08
CA SER A 442 25.10 -28.19 -12.80
C SER A 442 24.20 -27.59 -11.72
N SER A 443 23.44 -28.48 -11.05
CA SER A 443 22.87 -28.34 -9.70
C SER A 443 22.54 -26.92 -9.18
N SER A 444 21.48 -26.28 -9.68
CA SER A 444 20.97 -24.99 -9.18
C SER A 444 19.71 -25.14 -8.32
N ASP A 445 19.58 -26.24 -7.57
CA ASP A 445 18.39 -26.57 -6.77
C ASP A 445 18.46 -25.94 -5.36
N GLY A 446 18.88 -24.67 -5.30
CA GLY A 446 18.97 -23.89 -4.06
C GLY A 446 17.67 -23.13 -3.79
N THR A 447 17.17 -23.21 -2.56
CA THR A 447 16.09 -22.34 -2.06
C THR A 447 16.46 -20.86 -2.31
N PHE A 448 15.55 -20.05 -2.85
CA PHE A 448 15.76 -18.62 -3.21
C PHE A 448 16.75 -18.38 -4.36
N THR A 449 16.54 -19.03 -5.50
CA THR A 449 17.12 -18.54 -6.76
C THR A 449 16.49 -17.21 -7.16
N THR A 450 17.21 -16.41 -7.96
CA THR A 450 16.69 -15.13 -8.48
C THR A 450 15.40 -15.31 -9.28
N LYS A 451 15.34 -16.40 -10.06
CA LYS A 451 14.15 -16.78 -10.82
C LYS A 451 13.00 -17.21 -9.92
N GLY A 452 13.26 -18.07 -8.93
CA GLY A 452 12.23 -18.52 -7.98
C GLY A 452 11.64 -17.35 -7.20
N LEU A 453 12.47 -16.43 -6.71
CA LEU A 453 12.00 -15.25 -6.00
C LEU A 453 11.17 -14.32 -6.90
N LEU A 454 11.51 -14.21 -8.18
CA LEU A 454 10.69 -13.45 -9.13
C LEU A 454 9.32 -14.10 -9.33
N GLU A 455 9.27 -15.42 -9.50
CA GLU A 455 8.03 -16.19 -9.58
C GLU A 455 7.19 -16.02 -8.30
N ASP A 456 7.81 -16.04 -7.11
CA ASP A 456 7.13 -15.81 -5.83
C ASP A 456 6.46 -14.42 -5.78
N TYR A 457 7.19 -13.37 -6.15
CA TYR A 457 6.65 -12.01 -6.17
C TYR A 457 5.52 -11.84 -7.21
N GLU A 458 5.63 -12.48 -8.38
CA GLU A 458 4.57 -12.49 -9.39
C GLU A 458 3.31 -13.18 -8.85
N GLN A 459 3.46 -14.31 -8.16
CA GLN A 459 2.34 -15.01 -7.50
C GLN A 459 1.71 -14.15 -6.41
N LEU A 460 2.51 -13.48 -5.57
CA LEU A 460 2.01 -12.55 -4.55
C LEU A 460 1.22 -11.39 -5.18
N TYR A 461 1.72 -10.83 -6.29
CA TYR A 461 1.04 -9.77 -7.01
C TYR A 461 -0.31 -10.23 -7.57
N ILE A 462 -0.36 -11.41 -8.19
CA ILE A 462 -1.62 -12.00 -8.70
C ILE A 462 -2.61 -12.24 -7.56
N ARG A 463 -2.14 -12.83 -6.45
CA ARG A 463 -2.98 -13.09 -5.27
C ARG A 463 -3.54 -11.80 -4.66
N CYS A 464 -2.72 -10.76 -4.53
CA CYS A 464 -3.14 -9.43 -4.08
C CYS A 464 -4.25 -8.86 -5.00
N LEU A 465 -4.06 -8.95 -6.32
CA LEU A 465 -5.04 -8.47 -7.29
C LEU A 465 -6.37 -9.24 -7.18
N ASP A 466 -6.32 -10.55 -7.03
CA ASP A 466 -7.52 -11.37 -6.91
C ASP A 466 -8.29 -11.09 -5.62
N LEU A 467 -7.60 -10.87 -4.50
CA LEU A 467 -8.23 -10.40 -3.27
C LEU A 467 -8.89 -9.02 -3.45
N SER A 468 -8.25 -8.09 -4.16
CA SER A 468 -8.85 -6.77 -4.45
C SER A 468 -10.11 -6.89 -5.33
N LYS A 469 -10.09 -7.80 -6.32
CA LYS A 469 -11.28 -8.14 -7.13
C LYS A 469 -12.37 -8.80 -6.26
N MET A 470 -12.01 -9.65 -5.30
CA MET A 470 -12.96 -10.22 -4.35
C MET A 470 -13.62 -9.14 -3.50
N CYS A 471 -12.88 -8.14 -3.01
CA CYS A 471 -13.48 -6.97 -2.35
C CYS A 471 -14.47 -6.23 -3.26
N THR A 472 -14.11 -6.01 -4.53
CA THR A 472 -15.00 -5.36 -5.50
C THR A 472 -16.30 -6.16 -5.71
N ARG A 473 -16.21 -7.48 -5.80
CA ARG A 473 -17.39 -8.36 -5.84
C ARG A 473 -18.20 -8.29 -4.55
N GLY A 474 -17.54 -8.22 -3.40
CA GLY A 474 -18.15 -8.03 -2.08
C GLY A 474 -18.93 -6.71 -1.99
N ILE A 475 -18.39 -5.62 -2.51
CA ILE A 475 -19.05 -4.31 -2.64
C ILE A 475 -20.34 -4.45 -3.47
N THR A 476 -20.27 -5.06 -4.65
CA THR A 476 -21.45 -5.26 -5.50
C THR A 476 -22.51 -6.13 -4.82
N LEU A 477 -22.09 -7.19 -4.12
CA LEU A 477 -22.99 -8.07 -3.37
C LEU A 477 -23.69 -7.32 -2.23
N ALA A 478 -22.93 -6.56 -1.44
CA ALA A 478 -23.45 -5.74 -0.34
C ALA A 478 -24.46 -4.71 -0.85
N MET A 479 -24.14 -4.02 -1.95
CA MET A 479 -25.01 -3.02 -2.57
C MET A 479 -26.31 -3.66 -3.07
N ASN A 480 -26.23 -4.77 -3.82
CA ASN A 480 -27.42 -5.49 -4.29
C ASN A 480 -28.31 -5.95 -3.12
N LYS A 481 -27.70 -6.44 -2.02
CA LYS A 481 -28.46 -6.86 -0.85
C LYS A 481 -29.13 -5.68 -0.14
N ALA A 482 -28.43 -4.56 0.04
CA ALA A 482 -29.00 -3.35 0.61
C ALA A 482 -30.20 -2.82 -0.20
N THR A 483 -30.09 -2.81 -1.53
CA THR A 483 -31.19 -2.39 -2.43
C THR A 483 -32.40 -3.34 -2.34
N ILE A 484 -32.18 -4.65 -2.22
CA ILE A 484 -33.26 -5.63 -2.03
C ILE A 484 -33.97 -5.41 -0.70
N GLU A 485 -33.22 -5.17 0.37
CA GLU A 485 -33.76 -4.92 1.71
C GLU A 485 -34.58 -3.61 1.76
N GLU A 486 -34.06 -2.53 1.18
CA GLU A 486 -34.78 -1.26 1.06
C GLU A 486 -36.07 -1.42 0.24
N SER A 487 -36.03 -2.21 -0.83
CA SER A 487 -37.21 -2.54 -1.63
C SER A 487 -38.25 -3.31 -0.81
N HIS A 488 -37.83 -4.25 0.02
CA HIS A 488 -38.74 -5.01 0.91
C HIS A 488 -39.39 -4.10 1.96
N LYS A 489 -38.60 -3.20 2.59
CA LYS A 489 -39.11 -2.19 3.53
C LYS A 489 -40.10 -1.24 2.86
N ALA A 490 -39.82 -0.78 1.64
CA ALA A 490 -40.75 0.07 0.88
C ALA A 490 -42.07 -0.66 0.55
N ILE A 491 -42.01 -1.95 0.21
CA ILE A 491 -43.19 -2.79 0.01
C ILE A 491 -43.99 -2.92 1.31
N GLU A 492 -43.32 -3.14 2.44
CA GLU A 492 -43.98 -3.23 3.75
C GLU A 492 -44.67 -1.91 4.14
N GLN A 493 -43.97 -0.78 3.97
CA GLN A 493 -44.51 0.56 4.18
C GLN A 493 -45.73 0.82 3.29
N SER A 494 -45.67 0.45 2.02
CA SER A 494 -46.82 0.51 1.11
C SER A 494 -47.99 -0.34 1.59
N GLY A 495 -47.72 -1.53 2.15
CA GLY A 495 -48.72 -2.39 2.78
C GLY A 495 -49.38 -1.74 4.00
N ARG A 496 -48.61 -1.09 4.88
CA ARG A 496 -49.12 -0.34 6.05
C ARG A 496 -49.97 0.86 5.62
N LEU A 497 -49.51 1.63 4.63
CA LEU A 497 -50.27 2.73 4.04
C LEU A 497 -51.60 2.23 3.46
N LYS A 498 -51.60 1.10 2.73
CA LYS A 498 -52.82 0.50 2.20
C LYS A 498 -53.84 0.17 3.30
N LYS A 499 -53.38 -0.40 4.42
CA LYS A 499 -54.25 -0.70 5.58
C LYS A 499 -54.83 0.59 6.19
N LEU A 500 -54.01 1.62 6.36
CA LEU A 500 -54.44 2.92 6.88
C LEU A 500 -55.48 3.59 5.97
N THR A 501 -55.22 3.63 4.67
CA THR A 501 -56.17 4.21 3.70
C THR A 501 -57.49 3.44 3.70
N LEU A 502 -57.45 2.10 3.77
CA LEU A 502 -58.67 1.29 3.87
C LEU A 502 -59.48 1.65 5.13
N LEU A 503 -58.82 1.79 6.28
CA LEU A 503 -59.47 2.17 7.53
C LEU A 503 -60.10 3.57 7.43
N ALA A 504 -59.35 4.55 6.91
CA ALA A 504 -59.82 5.90 6.70
C ALA A 504 -61.04 5.97 5.75
N THR A 505 -61.05 5.17 4.67
CA THR A 505 -62.19 5.13 3.73
C THR A 505 -63.48 4.62 4.35
N LEU A 506 -63.39 3.84 5.44
CA LEU A 506 -64.55 3.37 6.21
C LEU A 506 -64.95 4.38 7.28
N PHE A 507 -64.01 4.85 8.10
CA PHE A 507 -64.32 5.68 9.26
C PHE A 507 -64.69 7.12 8.92
N ILE A 508 -64.09 7.74 7.90
CA ILE A 508 -64.37 9.14 7.57
C ILE A 508 -65.86 9.38 7.25
N PRO A 509 -66.53 8.58 6.39
CA PRO A 509 -67.96 8.77 6.09
C PRO A 509 -68.87 8.37 7.26
N LEU A 510 -68.47 7.37 8.05
CA LEU A 510 -69.15 6.94 9.28
C LEU A 510 -69.18 8.07 10.32
N SER A 511 -68.01 8.67 10.60
CA SER A 511 -67.87 9.79 11.53
C SER A 511 -68.61 11.03 11.05
N PHE A 512 -68.59 11.32 9.74
CA PHE A 512 -69.36 12.43 9.17
C PHE A 512 -70.87 12.24 9.39
N SER A 513 -71.39 11.04 9.12
CA SER A 513 -72.80 10.72 9.33
C SER A 513 -73.18 10.85 10.81
N SER A 514 -72.36 10.33 11.72
CA SER A 514 -72.57 10.47 13.16
C SER A 514 -72.51 11.92 13.63
N SER A 515 -71.61 12.74 13.08
CA SER A 515 -71.50 14.16 13.40
C SER A 515 -72.72 14.95 12.91
N LEU A 516 -73.26 14.61 11.73
CA LEU A 516 -74.45 15.25 11.18
C LEU A 516 -75.69 15.02 12.06
N PHE A 517 -75.87 13.80 12.57
CA PHE A 517 -76.95 13.48 13.52
C PHE A 517 -76.67 13.94 14.96
N GLY A 518 -75.40 14.20 15.31
CA GLY A 518 -75.00 14.74 16.61
C GLY A 518 -75.10 16.26 16.72
N MET A 519 -75.21 16.97 15.58
CA MET A 519 -75.55 18.39 15.57
C MET A 519 -77.06 18.54 15.85
N ASN A 520 -77.43 19.36 16.83
CA ASN A 520 -78.82 19.76 17.10
C ASN A 520 -79.35 20.64 15.96
N ILE A 521 -79.58 20.06 14.78
CA ILE A 521 -80.19 20.74 13.65
C ILE A 521 -81.61 20.19 13.52
N ASP A 522 -82.61 21.07 13.56
CA ASP A 522 -84.04 20.77 13.35
C ASP A 522 -84.36 20.41 11.89
N LEU A 523 -83.60 19.46 11.30
CA LEU A 523 -83.63 19.21 9.87
C LEU A 523 -84.79 18.30 9.42
N LEU A 524 -85.55 17.70 10.34
CA LEU A 524 -86.54 16.66 10.00
C LEU A 524 -88.00 16.93 10.39
N GLY A 525 -88.33 18.04 11.05
CA GLY A 525 -89.73 18.45 11.29
C GLY A 525 -90.65 17.38 11.93
N GLN A 526 -90.09 16.35 12.56
CA GLN A 526 -90.79 15.23 13.17
C GLN A 526 -90.23 15.02 14.58
N SER A 527 -91.09 15.19 15.58
CA SER A 527 -90.76 15.17 17.02
C SER A 527 -90.34 13.80 17.58
N THR A 528 -90.09 12.79 16.72
CA THR A 528 -89.51 11.50 17.12
C THR A 528 -88.70 10.90 15.96
N VAL A 529 -87.41 11.21 15.89
CA VAL A 529 -86.53 10.61 14.88
C VAL A 529 -86.37 9.11 15.20
N LYS A 530 -86.99 8.25 14.40
CA LYS A 530 -86.83 6.79 14.55
C LYS A 530 -85.36 6.44 14.32
N PHE A 531 -84.75 5.71 15.25
CA PHE A 531 -83.37 5.19 15.20
C PHE A 531 -82.98 4.59 13.85
N TRP A 532 -83.96 4.08 13.09
CA TRP A 532 -83.79 3.51 11.76
C TRP A 532 -83.23 4.48 10.70
N TRP A 533 -83.48 5.79 10.80
CA TRP A 533 -82.99 6.79 9.83
C TRP A 533 -81.46 6.92 9.78
N PHE A 534 -80.77 6.60 10.88
CA PHE A 534 -79.32 6.55 10.93
C PHE A 534 -78.76 5.52 9.93
N PHE A 535 -79.36 4.32 9.86
CA PHE A 535 -78.94 3.28 8.94
C PHE A 535 -79.25 3.62 7.48
N VAL A 536 -80.38 4.30 7.23
CA VAL A 536 -80.81 4.72 5.89
C VAL A 536 -79.83 5.72 5.26
N LEU A 537 -79.21 6.59 6.06
CA LEU A 537 -78.23 7.56 5.56
C LEU A 537 -76.80 6.98 5.55
N CYS A 538 -76.42 6.27 6.61
CA CYS A 538 -75.04 5.83 6.82
C CYS A 538 -74.61 4.70 5.86
N VAL A 539 -75.49 3.72 5.62
CA VAL A 539 -75.19 2.57 4.73
C VAL A 539 -74.95 3.00 3.27
N PRO A 540 -75.80 3.82 2.62
CA PRO A 540 -75.53 4.22 1.23
C PRO A 540 -74.33 5.15 1.11
N ILE A 541 -74.07 6.04 2.08
CA ILE A 541 -72.88 6.92 2.06
C ILE A 541 -71.60 6.09 2.15
N THR A 542 -71.52 5.14 3.09
CA THR A 542 -70.35 4.26 3.25
C THR A 542 -70.17 3.30 2.08
N LEU A 543 -71.26 2.76 1.52
CA LEU A 543 -71.22 1.93 0.33
C LEU A 543 -70.75 2.73 -0.89
N PHE A 544 -71.22 3.96 -1.06
CA PHE A 544 -70.84 4.85 -2.15
C PHE A 544 -69.35 5.20 -2.12
N THR A 545 -68.80 5.58 -0.96
CA THR A 545 -67.36 5.85 -0.82
C THR A 545 -66.51 4.61 -1.07
N TYR A 546 -66.96 3.44 -0.62
CA TYR A 546 -66.27 2.17 -0.89
C TYR A 546 -66.28 1.78 -2.38
N VAL A 547 -67.42 1.96 -3.06
CA VAL A 547 -67.55 1.73 -4.50
C VAL A 547 -66.69 2.71 -5.29
N LEU A 548 -66.65 3.99 -4.92
CA LEU A 548 -65.75 4.98 -5.53
C LEU A 548 -64.28 4.61 -5.36
N TYR A 549 -63.88 4.11 -4.18
CA TYR A 549 -62.53 3.61 -3.94
C TYR A 549 -62.17 2.43 -4.86
N ILE A 550 -63.06 1.43 -4.96
CA ILE A 550 -62.85 0.28 -5.86
C ILE A 550 -62.82 0.72 -7.32
N TRP A 551 -63.74 1.59 -7.73
CA TRP A 551 -63.87 2.08 -9.10
C TRP A 551 -62.62 2.84 -9.53
N ASN A 552 -62.16 3.78 -8.70
CA ASN A 552 -60.95 4.55 -8.99
C ASN A 552 -59.73 3.63 -9.09
N SER A 553 -59.60 2.61 -8.22
CA SER A 553 -58.50 1.64 -8.30
C SER A 553 -58.51 0.80 -9.58
N ARG A 554 -59.69 0.38 -10.07
CA ARG A 554 -59.83 -0.42 -11.30
C ARG A 554 -59.62 0.42 -12.55
N VAL A 555 -60.17 1.63 -12.59
CA VAL A 555 -60.02 2.56 -13.72
C VAL A 555 -58.58 3.04 -13.81
N LEU A 556 -57.92 3.43 -12.70
CA LEU A 556 -56.48 3.76 -12.70
C LEU A 556 -55.67 2.57 -13.22
N ARG A 557 -55.96 1.34 -12.79
CA ARG A 557 -55.22 0.15 -13.22
C ARG A 557 -55.38 -0.12 -14.71
N GLN A 558 -56.57 0.06 -15.26
CA GLN A 558 -56.82 -0.10 -16.70
C GLN A 558 -56.19 1.02 -17.54
N TRP A 559 -56.23 2.26 -17.06
CA TRP A 559 -55.57 3.40 -17.69
C TRP A 559 -54.05 3.26 -17.68
N TRP A 560 -53.47 2.85 -16.54
CA TRP A 560 -52.03 2.62 -16.37
C TRP A 560 -51.53 1.47 -17.25
N LEU A 561 -52.32 0.39 -17.42
CA LEU A 561 -52.01 -0.70 -18.35
C LEU A 561 -52.09 -0.26 -19.82
N LYS A 562 -53.05 0.60 -20.20
CA LYS A 562 -53.11 1.20 -21.55
C LYS A 562 -51.93 2.14 -21.79
N PHE A 563 -51.56 2.96 -20.82
CA PHE A 563 -50.42 3.88 -20.91
C PHE A 563 -49.09 3.14 -21.02
N ARG A 564 -48.87 2.10 -20.21
CA ARG A 564 -47.66 1.24 -20.28
C ARG A 564 -47.55 0.48 -21.61
N ARG A 565 -48.68 0.06 -22.21
CA ARG A 565 -48.70 -0.52 -23.57
C ARG A 565 -48.41 0.53 -24.64
N ARG A 566 -48.87 1.78 -24.48
CA ARG A 566 -48.60 2.88 -25.41
C ARG A 566 -47.12 3.30 -25.37
N CYS A 567 -46.49 3.38 -24.19
CA CYS A 567 -45.05 3.68 -24.05
C CYS A 567 -44.13 2.51 -24.46
N ARG A 568 -44.54 1.25 -24.33
CA ARG A 568 -43.81 0.11 -24.93
C ARG A 568 -44.03 0.00 -26.44
N GLY A 569 -45.14 0.51 -26.96
CA GLY A 569 -45.43 0.58 -28.39
C GLY A 569 -44.61 1.65 -29.12
N ASP A 570 -44.26 2.74 -28.44
CA ASP A 570 -43.55 3.87 -29.07
C ASP A 570 -42.05 3.60 -29.31
N ARG A 571 -41.45 2.60 -28.65
CA ARG A 571 -40.06 2.18 -28.93
C ARG A 571 -39.94 1.17 -30.09
N ARG A 572 -41.05 0.74 -30.69
CA ARG A 572 -41.08 -0.15 -31.87
C ARG A 572 -41.52 0.53 -33.16
N HIS A 573 -41.90 1.80 -33.13
CA HIS A 573 -42.42 2.51 -34.31
C HIS A 573 -41.43 3.49 -34.96
N MET A 574 -40.16 3.46 -34.56
CA MET A 574 -39.08 4.24 -35.17
C MET A 574 -38.08 3.31 -35.85
N THR A 575 -38.58 2.41 -36.69
CA THR A 575 -37.85 1.79 -37.79
C THR A 575 -38.85 1.04 -38.67
N VAL A 576 -38.74 1.27 -39.97
CA VAL A 576 -39.43 0.57 -41.06
C VAL A 576 -40.79 1.15 -41.49
N GLY A 577 -40.69 2.06 -42.45
CA GLY A 577 -41.72 2.39 -43.43
C GLY A 577 -41.02 2.80 -44.73
N ARG A 578 -40.58 1.81 -45.50
CA ARG A 578 -40.01 1.98 -46.86
C ARG A 578 -41.18 2.23 -47.82
N SER A 579 -41.12 3.26 -48.65
CA SER A 579 -41.96 3.38 -49.84
C SER A 579 -41.15 3.98 -50.99
N GLU A 580 -41.18 3.25 -52.10
CA GLU A 580 -40.51 3.47 -53.37
C GLU A 580 -41.05 4.71 -54.10
N LYS A 581 -40.18 5.39 -54.86
CA LYS A 581 -40.56 6.11 -56.08
C LYS A 581 -39.45 5.99 -57.13
N GLY A 582 -39.81 5.42 -58.27
CA GLY A 582 -39.49 5.97 -59.59
C GLY A 582 -38.25 5.40 -60.32
N PRO A 583 -38.44 4.81 -61.52
CA PRO A 583 -37.35 4.30 -62.36
C PRO A 583 -36.90 5.34 -63.40
N SER A 584 -35.61 5.36 -63.73
CA SER A 584 -35.10 5.60 -65.10
C SER A 584 -33.56 5.60 -65.14
N HIS A 585 -33.05 4.87 -66.12
CA HIS A 585 -31.67 4.79 -66.63
C HIS A 585 -30.90 6.12 -66.71
N ILE A 586 -29.56 6.05 -66.71
CA ILE A 586 -28.67 6.27 -67.88
C ILE A 586 -27.21 6.37 -67.39
N VAL A 587 -26.36 5.53 -68.02
CA VAL A 587 -24.88 5.47 -68.09
C VAL A 587 -24.09 5.16 -66.81
#